data_AF-A0A167WHY4-F1
#
_entry.id   AF-A0A167WHY4-F1
#
_cell.length_a   1.000
_cell.length_b   1.000
_cell.length_c   1.000
_cell.angle_alpha   90.00
_cell.angle_beta   90.00
_cell.angle_gamma   90.00
#
_symmetry.space_group_name_H-M   'P 1'
#
loop_
_entity.id
_entity.type
_entity.pdbx_description
1 polymer ?
#
loop_
_entity_poly.entity_id
_entity_poly.type
_entity_poly.pdbx_seq_one_letter_code
_entity_poly.pdbx_strand_id
1 'polypeptide(L)'
;MAGPDSRNDSNNHNHTFHPQDLINETLKTTLIMGGAGLFASTVQNTLQKRNVGPMGVFTVTGRTIGTFARSMPHIVGKAVAIASILGLFDYCGGRLSGWHKPHEEDEFERREALRTNYRTPVEQTVAEIGERRGIAPPGYLERRQQRIKQNYGIEVPLEHPSTQP
;
A
#
# COMPACT_ATOMS: atom_id res chain seq x y z
N MET A 1 -4.71 59.46 -2.69
CA MET A 1 -3.71 58.93 -1.72
C MET A 1 -4.42 57.85 -0.89
N ALA A 2 -4.33 56.59 -1.29
CA ALA A 2 -4.82 55.44 -0.51
C ALA A 2 -3.75 54.34 -0.60
N GLY A 3 -3.21 53.94 0.55
CA GLY A 3 -2.07 53.03 0.69
C GLY A 3 -2.44 51.55 0.47
N PRO A 4 -1.44 50.66 0.54
CA PRO A 4 -1.53 49.29 0.02
C PRO A 4 -2.43 48.39 0.88
N ASP A 5 -3.37 47.70 0.22
CA ASP A 5 -4.17 46.63 0.81
C ASP A 5 -3.25 45.44 1.13
N SER A 6 -2.87 45.32 2.40
CA SER A 6 -2.24 44.12 2.96
C SER A 6 -3.28 43.00 3.08
N ARG A 7 -3.57 42.33 1.95
CA ARG A 7 -4.32 41.07 1.97
C ARG A 7 -3.40 39.96 2.49
N ASN A 8 -3.96 39.24 3.45
CA ASN A 8 -3.37 38.28 4.34
C ASN A 8 -3.17 36.93 3.62
N ASP A 9 -1.96 36.67 3.12
CA ASP A 9 -1.56 35.39 2.53
C ASP A 9 -1.12 34.40 3.62
N SER A 10 -2.06 33.96 4.48
CA SER A 10 -1.77 33.02 5.58
C SER A 10 -2.05 31.55 5.26
N ASN A 11 -2.40 31.20 4.02
CA ASN A 11 -2.90 29.87 3.69
C ASN A 11 -1.84 28.98 3.01
N ASN A 12 -0.62 28.94 3.56
CA ASN A 12 0.37 27.96 3.15
C ASN A 12 0.25 26.73 4.06
N HIS A 13 -0.63 25.80 3.69
CA HIS A 13 -0.86 24.55 4.41
C HIS A 13 0.33 23.60 4.23
N ASN A 14 1.42 23.89 4.94
CA ASN A 14 2.53 22.97 5.10
C ASN A 14 2.04 21.75 5.91
N HIS A 15 1.85 20.62 5.25
CA HIS A 15 1.73 19.31 5.89
C HIS A 15 3.07 18.93 6.52
N THR A 16 3.40 19.62 7.61
CA THR A 16 4.60 19.34 8.40
C THR A 16 4.38 18.00 9.09
N PHE A 17 5.30 17.06 8.84
CA PHE A 17 5.30 15.77 9.51
C PHE A 17 5.47 15.99 11.01
N HIS A 18 4.45 15.62 11.78
CA HIS A 18 4.54 15.61 13.24
C HIS A 18 4.96 14.21 13.71
N PRO A 19 6.14 14.08 14.35
CA PRO A 19 6.52 12.82 14.96
C PRO A 19 5.50 12.47 16.05
N GLN A 20 5.03 11.23 16.05
CA GLN A 20 4.13 10.72 17.09
C GLN A 20 4.96 10.06 18.18
N ASP A 21 4.63 10.34 19.44
CA ASP A 21 5.29 9.73 20.59
C ASP A 21 4.81 8.28 20.75
N LEU A 22 5.66 7.34 20.31
CA LEU A 22 5.35 5.91 20.36
C LEU A 22 5.08 5.40 21.78
N ILE A 23 5.79 5.90 22.81
CA ILE A 23 5.67 5.40 24.19
C ILE A 23 4.27 5.69 24.74
N ASN A 24 3.80 6.92 24.60
CA ASN A 24 2.49 7.34 25.11
C ASN A 24 1.37 6.66 24.35
N GLU A 25 1.49 6.55 23.02
CA GLU A 25 0.49 5.93 22.17
C GLU A 25 0.40 4.41 22.41
N THR A 26 1.55 3.73 22.54
CA THR A 26 1.61 2.30 22.84
C THR A 26 1.04 2.01 24.23
N LEU A 27 1.35 2.83 25.23
CA LEU A 27 0.84 2.66 26.59
C LEU A 27 -0.69 2.78 26.61
N LYS A 28 -1.23 3.82 25.96
CA LYS A 28 -2.68 4.04 25.84
C LYS A 28 -3.35 2.88 25.09
N THR A 29 -2.78 2.46 23.97
CA THR A 29 -3.32 1.37 23.14
C THR A 29 -3.32 0.04 23.91
N THR A 30 -2.23 -0.26 24.61
CA THR A 30 -2.10 -1.47 25.43
C THR A 30 -3.13 -1.47 26.56
N LEU A 31 -3.35 -0.33 27.22
CA LEU A 31 -4.33 -0.20 28.29
C LEU A 31 -5.75 -0.39 27.77
N ILE A 32 -6.10 0.23 26.63
CA ILE A 32 -7.42 0.08 26.00
C ILE A 32 -7.65 -1.38 25.57
N MET A 33 -6.68 -1.98 24.89
CA MET A 33 -6.78 -3.37 24.42
C MET A 33 -6.82 -4.36 25.59
N GLY A 34 -6.00 -4.16 26.62
CA GLY A 34 -6.00 -4.97 27.83
C GLY A 34 -7.35 -4.89 28.56
N GLY A 35 -7.90 -3.69 28.71
CA GLY A 35 -9.22 -3.48 29.30
C GLY A 35 -10.34 -4.13 28.48
N ALA A 36 -10.34 -3.95 27.16
CA ALA A 36 -11.32 -4.56 26.26
C ALA A 36 -11.21 -6.09 26.24
N GLY A 37 -10.00 -6.64 26.25
CA GLY A 37 -9.74 -8.08 26.32
C GLY A 37 -10.22 -8.69 27.64
N LEU A 38 -9.97 -8.02 28.77
CA LEU A 38 -10.50 -8.43 30.06
C LEU A 38 -12.03 -8.41 30.07
N PHE A 39 -12.65 -7.35 29.55
CA PHE A 39 -14.11 -7.27 29.45
C PHE A 39 -14.70 -8.36 28.53
N ALA A 40 -14.10 -8.59 27.35
CA ALA A 40 -14.52 -9.66 26.47
C ALA A 40 -14.35 -11.03 27.15
N SER A 41 -13.28 -11.22 27.92
CA SER A 41 -13.07 -12.45 28.69
C SER A 41 -14.11 -12.63 29.77
N THR A 42 -14.57 -11.57 30.44
CA THR A 42 -15.61 -11.69 31.47
C THR A 42 -16.94 -12.06 30.85
N VAL A 43 -17.31 -11.45 29.71
CA VAL A 43 -18.51 -11.81 28.95
C VAL A 43 -18.43 -13.25 28.44
N GLN A 44 -17.29 -13.68 27.90
CA GLN A 44 -17.11 -15.06 27.46
C GLN A 44 -17.15 -16.05 28.62
N ASN A 45 -16.57 -15.68 29.77
CA ASN A 45 -16.55 -16.49 30.97
C ASN A 45 -17.95 -16.63 31.60
N THR A 46 -18.80 -15.59 31.55
CA THR A 46 -20.20 -15.67 32.01
C THR A 46 -21.09 -16.48 31.07
N LEU A 47 -20.76 -16.51 29.77
CA LEU A 47 -21.46 -17.33 28.77
C LEU A 47 -20.98 -18.79 28.72
N GLN A 48 -19.84 -19.12 29.33
CA GLN A 48 -19.33 -20.49 29.36
C GLN A 48 -20.08 -21.35 30.38
N LYS A 49 -20.79 -22.37 29.88
CA LYS A 49 -21.51 -23.40 30.68
C LYS A 49 -20.64 -24.29 31.59
N ARG A 50 -19.31 -24.08 31.67
CA ARG A 50 -18.39 -24.91 32.46
C ARG A 50 -17.34 -24.04 33.15
N ASN A 51 -17.40 -23.99 34.48
CA ASN A 51 -16.48 -23.24 35.33
C ASN A 51 -15.06 -23.82 35.21
N VAL A 52 -14.20 -23.21 34.38
CA VAL A 52 -12.76 -23.50 34.37
C VAL A 52 -12.16 -22.73 35.54
N GLY A 53 -12.06 -23.40 36.69
CA GLY A 53 -11.51 -22.82 37.91
C GLY A 53 -10.05 -22.34 37.77
N PRO A 54 -9.48 -21.74 38.83
CA PRO A 54 -8.12 -21.14 38.83
C PRO A 54 -6.99 -22.08 38.35
N MET A 55 -7.18 -23.40 38.45
CA MET A 55 -6.29 -24.44 37.90
C MET A 55 -6.22 -24.46 36.37
N GLY A 56 -7.15 -23.79 35.68
CA GLY A 56 -7.09 -23.49 34.25
C GLY A 56 -5.90 -22.62 33.89
N VAL A 57 -5.51 -21.66 34.74
CA VAL A 57 -4.38 -20.76 34.47
C VAL A 57 -3.05 -21.56 34.44
N PHE A 58 -2.87 -22.51 35.36
CA PHE A 58 -1.66 -23.35 35.39
C PHE A 58 -1.62 -24.42 34.29
N THR A 59 -2.77 -25.00 33.91
CA THR A 59 -2.84 -25.98 32.80
C THR A 59 -2.83 -25.34 31.42
N VAL A 60 -3.30 -24.10 31.28
CA VAL A 60 -3.22 -23.30 30.04
C VAL A 60 -1.81 -22.76 29.83
N THR A 61 -1.12 -22.32 30.89
CA THR A 61 0.27 -21.86 30.78
C THR A 61 1.26 -23.02 30.53
N GLY A 62 1.00 -24.21 31.09
CA GLY A 62 1.72 -25.45 30.73
C GLY A 62 1.35 -26.04 29.36
N ARG A 63 0.13 -25.79 28.87
CA ARG A 63 -0.30 -26.15 27.51
C ARG A 63 0.34 -25.30 26.43
N THR A 64 0.91 -24.13 26.72
CA THR A 64 1.52 -23.28 25.68
C THR A 64 2.56 -24.07 24.88
N ILE A 65 3.42 -24.87 25.51
CA ILE A 65 4.38 -25.76 24.83
C ILE A 65 3.65 -26.83 23.97
N GLY A 66 2.57 -27.42 24.50
CA GLY A 66 1.74 -28.40 23.77
C GLY A 66 0.84 -27.81 22.67
N THR A 67 0.46 -26.54 22.77
CA THR A 67 -0.29 -25.79 21.75
C THR A 67 0.64 -25.19 20.70
N PHE A 68 1.89 -24.87 21.02
CA PHE A 68 2.91 -24.65 20.00
C PHE A 68 3.14 -25.93 19.18
N ALA A 69 3.21 -27.10 19.82
CA ALA A 69 3.36 -28.39 19.10
C ALA A 69 2.09 -28.84 18.32
N ARG A 70 0.87 -28.57 18.82
CA ARG A 70 -0.40 -29.03 18.21
C ARG A 70 -1.07 -27.99 17.28
N SER A 71 -0.82 -26.71 17.47
CA SER A 71 -1.55 -25.60 16.83
C SER A 71 -0.66 -24.56 16.15
N MET A 72 0.61 -24.89 15.86
CA MET A 72 1.49 -24.11 14.96
C MET A 72 0.75 -23.65 13.68
N PRO A 73 -0.04 -24.50 12.98
CA PRO A 73 -0.76 -24.07 11.79
C PRO A 73 -1.86 -23.03 12.07
N HIS A 74 -2.50 -23.08 13.24
CA HIS A 74 -3.60 -22.19 13.58
C HIS A 74 -3.12 -20.79 13.97
N ILE A 75 -1.99 -20.70 14.67
CA ILE A 75 -1.41 -19.41 15.05
C ILE A 75 -0.92 -18.68 13.80
N VAL A 76 -0.18 -19.40 12.94
CA VAL A 76 0.27 -18.87 11.64
C VAL A 76 -0.91 -18.50 10.76
N GLY A 77 -1.94 -19.36 10.66
CA GLY A 77 -3.13 -19.09 9.87
C GLY A 77 -3.88 -17.83 10.30
N LYS A 78 -4.07 -17.63 11.61
CA LYS A 78 -4.68 -16.40 12.15
C LYS A 78 -3.82 -15.16 11.90
N ALA A 79 -2.51 -15.27 12.09
CA ALA A 79 -1.60 -14.16 11.84
C ALA A 79 -1.62 -13.73 10.36
N VAL A 80 -1.57 -14.70 9.44
CA VAL A 80 -1.65 -14.44 7.99
C VAL A 80 -3.00 -13.84 7.61
N ALA A 81 -4.10 -14.37 8.15
CA ALA A 81 -5.43 -13.83 7.88
C ALA A 81 -5.55 -12.37 8.33
N ILE A 82 -5.17 -12.06 9.58
CA ILE A 82 -5.21 -10.69 10.11
C ILE A 82 -4.27 -9.78 9.31
N ALA A 83 -3.06 -10.24 8.99
CA ALA A 83 -2.10 -9.48 8.19
C ALA A 83 -2.62 -9.15 6.78
N SER A 84 -3.30 -10.11 6.12
CA SER A 84 -3.89 -9.86 4.80
C SER A 84 -5.04 -8.87 4.85
N ILE A 85 -5.87 -8.92 5.90
CA ILE A 85 -6.98 -7.99 6.10
C ILE A 85 -6.44 -6.58 6.36
N LEU A 86 -5.46 -6.43 7.25
CA LEU A 86 -4.85 -5.14 7.56
C LEU A 86 -4.07 -4.59 6.36
N GLY A 87 -3.34 -5.44 5.63
CA GLY A 87 -2.65 -5.04 4.41
C GLY A 87 -3.60 -4.54 3.33
N LEU A 88 -4.76 -5.20 3.15
CA LEU A 88 -5.80 -4.73 2.25
C LEU A 88 -6.44 -3.42 2.74
N PHE A 89 -6.66 -3.29 4.04
CA PHE A 89 -7.24 -2.10 4.64
C PHE A 89 -6.35 -0.87 4.45
N ASP A 90 -5.05 -1.01 4.71
CA ASP A 90 -4.07 0.06 4.49
C ASP A 90 -3.91 0.37 3.00
N TYR A 91 -3.94 -0.65 2.14
CA TYR A 91 -3.95 -0.46 0.68
C TYR A 91 -5.17 0.34 0.20
N CYS A 92 -6.34 0.15 0.82
CA CYS A 92 -7.56 0.91 0.54
C CYS A 92 -7.57 2.32 1.19
N GLY A 93 -6.51 2.72 1.89
CA GLY A 93 -6.38 4.06 2.47
C GLY A 93 -6.68 4.15 3.96
N GLY A 94 -6.77 3.04 4.68
CA GLY A 94 -6.69 2.99 6.15
C GLY A 94 -7.83 3.70 6.91
N ARG A 95 -8.94 4.07 6.24
CA ARG A 95 -10.08 4.76 6.88
C ARG A 95 -11.43 4.21 6.42
N LEU A 96 -12.29 3.94 7.39
CA LEU A 96 -13.68 3.48 7.18
C LEU A 96 -14.67 4.63 6.94
N SER A 97 -14.31 5.88 7.25
CA SER A 97 -15.23 7.03 7.30
C SER A 97 -15.27 7.87 6.02
N GLY A 98 -14.58 7.47 4.95
CA GLY A 98 -14.47 8.25 3.72
C GLY A 98 -13.56 9.48 3.84
N TRP A 99 -13.10 9.98 2.69
CA TRP A 99 -12.22 11.14 2.61
C TRP A 99 -13.04 12.43 2.70
N HIS A 100 -12.91 13.18 3.80
CA HIS A 100 -13.41 14.55 3.87
C HIS A 100 -12.37 15.43 3.17
N LYS A 101 -12.62 15.79 1.91
CA LYS A 101 -11.81 16.78 1.21
C LYS A 101 -12.30 18.17 1.63
N PRO A 102 -11.45 19.04 2.18
CA PRO A 102 -11.80 20.45 2.25
C PRO A 102 -11.98 20.96 0.80
N HIS A 103 -13.12 21.60 0.55
CA HIS A 103 -13.42 22.24 -0.72
C HIS A 103 -12.69 23.58 -0.77
N GLU A 104 -11.44 23.57 -1.22
CA GLU A 104 -10.76 24.79 -1.66
C GLU A 104 -9.69 24.37 -2.68
N GLU A 105 -10.04 24.57 -3.96
CA GLU A 105 -9.13 24.94 -5.08
C GLU A 105 -7.97 23.94 -5.36
N ASP A 106 -8.13 22.89 -6.19
CA ASP A 106 -7.81 22.90 -7.64
C ASP A 106 -8.40 21.68 -8.37
N GLU A 107 -9.73 21.47 -8.28
CA GLU A 107 -10.36 20.41 -9.07
C GLU A 107 -10.33 20.71 -10.57
N PHE A 108 -10.31 21.99 -10.96
CA PHE A 108 -10.28 22.39 -12.36
C PHE A 108 -8.92 22.08 -13.00
N GLU A 109 -7.81 22.47 -12.36
CA GLU A 109 -6.46 22.23 -12.85
C GLU A 109 -6.09 20.74 -12.83
N ARG A 110 -6.52 19.99 -11.82
CA ARG A 110 -6.37 18.52 -11.78
C ARG A 110 -7.19 17.84 -12.88
N ARG A 111 -8.42 18.29 -13.15
CA ARG A 111 -9.28 17.74 -14.22
C ARG A 111 -8.79 18.17 -15.61
N GLU A 112 -8.17 19.34 -15.75
CA GLU A 112 -7.51 19.80 -16.97
C GLU A 112 -6.19 19.07 -17.23
N ALA A 113 -5.39 18.79 -16.20
CA ALA A 113 -4.19 17.95 -16.30
C ALA A 113 -4.55 16.50 -16.68
N LEU A 114 -5.62 15.93 -16.11
CA LEU A 114 -6.16 14.61 -16.50
C LEU A 114 -6.75 14.61 -17.91
N ARG A 115 -7.28 15.75 -18.39
CA ARG A 115 -7.78 15.93 -19.77
C ARG A 115 -6.70 16.25 -20.79
N THR A 116 -5.55 16.78 -20.37
CA THR A 116 -4.47 17.20 -21.28
C THR A 116 -3.47 16.06 -21.50
N ASN A 117 -3.34 15.12 -20.56
CA ASN A 117 -2.45 13.98 -20.66
C ASN A 117 -3.08 12.79 -21.43
N TYR A 118 -3.59 13.03 -22.65
CA TYR A 118 -4.18 11.98 -23.50
C TYR A 118 -3.13 11.11 -24.23
N ARG A 119 -1.86 11.52 -24.24
CA ARG A 119 -0.78 10.81 -24.94
C ARG A 119 0.45 10.76 -24.04
N THR A 120 0.72 9.59 -23.47
CA THR A 120 2.03 9.32 -22.88
C THR A 120 3.05 9.21 -24.02
N PRO A 121 4.12 10.01 -24.02
CA PRO A 121 5.15 9.91 -25.05
C PRO A 121 5.77 8.51 -25.01
N VAL A 122 6.03 7.94 -26.20
CA VAL A 122 6.53 6.55 -26.35
C VAL A 122 7.81 6.32 -25.54
N GLU A 123 8.63 7.35 -25.34
CA GLU A 123 9.84 7.34 -24.52
C GLU A 123 9.56 7.09 -23.04
N GLN A 124 8.53 7.72 -22.44
CA GLN A 124 8.14 7.49 -21.05
C GLN A 124 7.58 6.08 -20.85
N THR A 125 6.77 5.60 -21.81
CA THR A 125 6.25 4.23 -21.79
C THR A 125 7.36 3.19 -21.91
N VAL A 126 8.41 3.47 -22.69
CA VAL A 126 9.59 2.60 -22.83
C VAL A 126 10.47 2.63 -21.58
N ALA A 127 10.60 3.78 -20.91
CA ALA A 127 11.35 3.91 -19.66
C ALA A 127 10.67 3.17 -18.50
N GLU A 128 9.33 3.15 -18.44
CA GLU A 128 8.56 2.52 -17.36
C GLU A 128 8.35 1.00 -17.59
N ILE A 129 8.02 0.59 -18.82
CA ILE A 129 7.66 -0.82 -19.16
C ILE A 129 8.88 -1.61 -19.67
N GLY A 130 9.92 -0.92 -20.14
CA GLY A 130 11.07 -1.52 -20.80
C GLY A 130 10.81 -1.87 -22.28
N GLU A 131 11.88 -1.94 -23.07
CA GLU A 131 11.82 -2.25 -24.51
C GLU A 131 11.52 -3.74 -24.78
N ARG A 132 10.42 -4.33 -24.29
CA ARG A 132 9.92 -5.66 -24.71
C ARG A 132 8.40 -5.77 -24.54
N ARG A 133 7.78 -6.69 -25.29
CA ARG A 133 6.31 -6.91 -25.41
C ARG A 133 5.59 -5.98 -26.40
N GLY A 134 6.11 -5.92 -27.63
CA GLY A 134 5.41 -5.31 -28.78
C GLY A 134 5.57 -3.81 -28.95
N ILE A 135 6.27 -3.13 -28.03
CA ILE A 135 6.53 -1.68 -28.10
C ILE A 135 7.90 -1.48 -28.74
N ALA A 136 7.91 -1.04 -30.00
CA ALA A 136 9.12 -0.77 -30.78
C ALA A 136 9.30 0.76 -30.96
N PRO A 137 10.13 1.41 -30.13
CA PRO A 137 10.46 2.82 -30.35
C PRO A 137 11.21 3.02 -31.68
N PRO A 138 11.24 4.26 -32.22
CA PRO A 138 12.05 4.56 -33.40
C PRO A 138 13.52 4.13 -33.20
N GLY A 139 14.10 3.45 -34.19
CA GLY A 139 15.46 2.87 -34.13
C GLY A 139 15.59 1.52 -33.39
N TYR A 140 14.49 0.87 -32.99
CA TYR A 140 14.51 -0.44 -32.31
C TYR A 140 15.16 -1.57 -33.13
N LEU A 141 15.01 -1.55 -34.45
CA LEU A 141 15.53 -2.60 -35.34
C LEU A 141 17.06 -2.62 -35.37
N GLU A 142 17.71 -1.46 -35.33
CA GLU A 142 19.17 -1.34 -35.30
C GLU A 142 19.74 -1.83 -33.98
N ARG A 143 19.13 -1.44 -32.85
CA ARG A 143 19.51 -1.93 -31.51
C ARG A 143 19.29 -3.45 -31.38
N ARG A 144 18.20 -3.97 -31.97
CA ARG A 144 17.94 -5.41 -32.03
C ARG A 144 18.98 -6.12 -32.89
N GLN A 145 19.33 -5.57 -34.06
CA GLN A 145 20.34 -6.14 -34.94
C GLN A 145 21.72 -6.16 -34.27
N GLN A 146 22.13 -5.08 -33.58
CA GLN A 146 23.37 -5.05 -32.80
C GLN A 146 23.37 -6.11 -31.70
N ARG A 147 22.27 -6.27 -30.95
CA ARG A 147 22.13 -7.34 -29.94
C ARG A 147 22.18 -8.74 -30.55
N ILE A 148 21.59 -8.96 -31.73
CA ILE A 148 21.60 -10.27 -32.41
C ILE A 148 22.97 -10.57 -33.01
N LYS A 149 23.62 -9.58 -33.61
CA LYS A 149 24.97 -9.68 -34.18
C LYS A 149 26.00 -9.98 -33.09
N GLN A 150 25.91 -9.31 -31.94
CA GLN A 150 26.79 -9.56 -30.79
C GLN A 150 26.53 -10.93 -30.12
N ASN A 151 25.28 -11.32 -29.93
CA ASN A 151 24.95 -12.55 -29.18
C ASN A 151 25.02 -13.82 -30.02
N TYR A 152 24.74 -13.72 -31.32
CA TYR A 152 24.55 -14.88 -32.19
C TYR A 152 25.39 -14.84 -33.47
N GLY A 153 26.10 -13.75 -33.76
CA GLY A 153 26.93 -13.64 -34.97
C GLY A 153 26.14 -13.61 -36.29
N ILE A 154 24.81 -13.46 -36.22
CA ILE A 154 23.91 -13.49 -37.38
C ILE A 154 23.60 -12.07 -37.82
N GLU A 155 23.82 -11.76 -39.09
CA GLU A 155 23.44 -10.48 -39.70
C GLU A 155 22.01 -10.56 -40.23
N VAL A 156 21.10 -9.80 -39.61
CA VAL A 156 19.70 -9.73 -40.04
C VAL A 156 19.55 -8.56 -41.02
N PRO A 157 18.99 -8.75 -42.23
CA PRO A 157 18.74 -7.67 -43.19
C PRO A 157 17.76 -6.61 -42.64
N LEU A 158 17.97 -5.34 -43.01
CA LEU A 158 17.14 -4.18 -42.60
C LEU A 158 15.93 -3.93 -43.54
N GLU A 159 15.41 -4.95 -44.21
CA GLU A 159 14.27 -4.78 -45.13
C GLU A 159 12.95 -4.59 -44.38
N HIS A 160 12.24 -3.51 -44.72
CA HIS A 160 10.84 -3.31 -44.36
C HIS A 160 9.94 -4.15 -45.29
N PRO A 161 9.16 -5.12 -44.80
CA PRO A 161 8.32 -5.98 -45.66
C PRO A 161 7.10 -5.27 -46.29
N SER A 162 7.04 -3.93 -46.30
CA SER A 162 5.93 -3.15 -46.86
C SER A 162 6.31 -2.26 -48.05
N THR A 163 7.45 -2.49 -48.69
CA THR A 163 7.84 -1.79 -49.92
C THR A 163 8.25 -2.81 -50.97
N GLN A 164 7.26 -3.52 -51.50
CA GLN A 164 7.33 -4.09 -52.84
C GLN A 164 6.26 -3.35 -53.69
N PRO A 165 6.56 -2.98 -54.93
CA PRO A 165 5.65 -2.22 -55.79
C PRO A 165 4.35 -2.98 -56.10
#